data_AF-A0A8S0TSJ3-F1
#
_entry.id   AF-A0A8S0TSJ3-F1
#
_cell.length_a   1.000
_cell.length_b   1.000
_cell.length_c   1.000
_cell.angle_alpha   90.00
_cell.angle_beta   90.00
_cell.angle_gamma   90.00
#
_symmetry.space_group_name_H-M   'P 1'
#
loop_
_entity.id
_entity.type
_entity.pdbx_description
1 polymer ?
#
loop_
_entity_poly.entity_id
_entity_poly.type
_entity_poly.pdbx_seq_one_letter_code
_entity_poly.pdbx_strand_id
1 'polypeptide(L)'
;MTEFWVSQGNKWCDFCKIYISNNPASIRNHELGTRHKDNVAKKLNTMRQDKVAKEKEQKEAARVLEQIEAKAKRSYQKDLEVFRESRDSNTQALVSEDSGEVIAEGFTFSGEWEHDSSSGYYYSQKTNCYYDPNSGFYYTDALGKWVTQEEALAASQVSLESIQRKPTLGKPPSTKSAGTSLSGPPPGRVVSAPLNPMRSIKGARSQLTVNKRKRSDEKPKAMSEAEAAALKARETARKRVEEREKPLLGLYKH
;
A
#
# COMPACT_ATOMS: atom_id res chain seq x y z
N MET A 1 -31.88 59.68 17.29
CA MET A 1 -30.89 58.96 16.47
C MET A 1 -29.99 58.22 17.45
N THR A 2 -30.14 56.91 17.59
CA THR A 2 -29.37 56.11 18.55
C THR A 2 -27.99 55.83 17.96
N GLU A 3 -26.96 56.41 18.56
CA GLU A 3 -25.57 56.17 18.17
C GLU A 3 -25.20 54.71 18.47
N PHE A 4 -24.88 53.98 17.40
CA PHE A 4 -24.43 52.60 17.47
C PHE A 4 -22.97 52.59 17.93
N TRP A 5 -22.72 52.20 19.18
CA TRP A 5 -21.36 52.05 19.70
C TRP A 5 -20.78 50.73 19.20
N VAL A 6 -19.75 50.81 18.35
CA VAL A 6 -18.94 49.65 17.94
C VAL A 6 -17.70 49.62 18.81
N SER A 7 -17.51 48.53 19.55
CA SER A 7 -16.26 48.32 20.26
C SER A 7 -15.11 48.17 19.26
N GLN A 8 -14.06 48.97 19.42
CA GLN A 8 -12.83 48.82 18.66
C GLN A 8 -12.15 47.52 19.11
N GLY A 9 -12.24 46.48 18.28
CA GLY A 9 -11.59 45.19 18.55
C GLY A 9 -10.05 45.27 18.52
N ASN A 10 -9.39 44.12 18.67
CA ASN A 10 -7.94 44.01 18.50
C ASN A 10 -7.61 43.38 17.13
N LYS A 11 -6.56 43.88 16.46
CA LYS A 11 -5.99 43.32 15.22
C LYS A 11 -4.95 42.26 15.54
N TRP A 12 -5.03 41.10 14.90
CA TRP A 12 -3.98 40.09 14.94
C TRP A 12 -2.88 40.37 13.90
N CYS A 13 -1.62 40.13 14.26
CA CYS A 13 -0.48 40.21 13.33
C CYS A 13 0.16 38.83 13.13
N ASP A 14 0.22 38.36 11.89
CA ASP A 14 0.70 37.01 11.56
C ASP A 14 2.20 36.82 11.74
N PHE A 15 2.99 37.86 11.49
CA PHE A 15 4.45 37.79 11.62
C PHE A 15 4.90 37.85 13.09
N CYS A 16 4.25 38.70 13.89
CA CYS A 16 4.61 38.89 15.30
C CYS A 16 3.85 37.97 16.25
N LYS A 17 2.74 37.37 15.80
CA LYS A 17 1.83 36.51 16.56
C LYS A 17 1.35 37.17 17.85
N ILE A 18 0.93 38.42 17.74
CA ILE A 18 0.37 39.21 18.86
C ILE A 18 -0.88 39.95 18.41
N TYR A 19 -1.76 40.21 19.37
CA TYR A 19 -2.87 41.14 19.22
C TYR A 19 -2.41 42.57 19.46
N ILE A 20 -2.81 43.48 18.58
CA ILE A 20 -2.53 44.92 18.57
C ILE A 20 -3.89 45.62 18.70
N SER A 21 -3.95 46.79 19.34
CA SER A 21 -5.20 47.55 19.34
C SER A 21 -5.57 48.00 17.93
N ASN A 22 -6.87 48.02 17.59
CA ASN A 22 -7.34 48.46 16.28
C ASN A 22 -7.33 49.98 16.13
N ASN A 23 -6.21 50.62 16.45
CA ASN A 23 -5.96 52.04 16.17
C ASN A 23 -4.95 52.13 15.02
N PRO A 24 -5.23 52.87 13.93
CA PRO A 24 -4.32 52.99 12.78
C PRO A 24 -2.92 53.48 13.15
N ALA A 25 -2.76 54.28 14.21
CA ALA A 25 -1.43 54.69 14.69
C ALA A 25 -0.67 53.52 15.35
N SER A 26 -1.35 52.71 16.16
CA SER A 26 -0.75 51.54 16.82
C SER A 26 -0.33 50.48 15.81
N ILE A 27 -1.18 50.24 14.81
CA ILE A 27 -0.89 49.30 13.72
C ILE A 27 0.33 49.75 12.92
N ARG A 28 0.40 51.03 12.51
CA ARG A 28 1.56 51.57 11.78
C ARG A 28 2.85 51.50 12.59
N ASN A 29 2.80 51.87 13.87
CA ASN A 29 3.98 51.80 14.75
C ASN A 29 4.45 50.35 14.95
N HIS A 30 3.53 49.40 15.01
CA HIS A 30 3.86 47.97 15.06
C HIS A 30 4.52 47.49 13.76
N GLU A 31 3.92 47.80 12.60
CA GLU A 31 4.42 47.38 11.28
C GLU A 31 5.78 48.02 10.95
N LEU A 32 6.01 49.26 11.41
CA LEU A 32 7.30 49.95 11.30
C LEU A 32 8.33 49.50 12.34
N GLY A 33 7.90 48.78 13.38
CA GLY A 33 8.76 48.29 14.45
C GLY A 33 9.80 47.28 13.97
N THR A 34 10.99 47.33 14.57
CA THR A 34 12.13 46.44 14.23
C THR A 34 11.75 44.97 14.33
N ARG A 35 11.08 44.57 15.41
CA ARG A 35 10.62 43.19 15.61
C ARG A 35 9.73 42.68 14.46
N HIS A 36 8.83 43.52 13.95
CA HIS A 36 7.97 43.14 12.83
C HIS A 36 8.79 42.94 11.56
N LYS A 37 9.63 43.93 11.22
CA LYS A 37 10.53 43.88 10.06
C LYS A 37 11.46 42.67 10.11
N ASP A 38 12.05 42.37 11.26
CA ASP A 38 12.93 41.22 11.46
C ASP A 38 12.19 39.90 11.26
N ASN A 39 10.95 39.79 11.76
CA ASN A 39 10.14 38.59 11.59
C ASN A 39 9.71 38.40 10.13
N VAL A 40 9.38 39.47 9.42
CA VAL A 40 9.09 39.45 7.98
C VAL A 40 10.34 39.02 7.21
N ALA A 41 11.50 39.63 7.48
CA ALA A 41 12.77 39.28 6.84
C ALA A 41 13.15 37.82 7.09
N LYS A 42 13.00 37.34 8.34
CA LYS A 42 13.19 35.92 8.68
C LYS A 42 12.26 35.03 7.87
N LYS A 43 10.98 35.34 7.78
CA LYS A 43 10.02 34.54 7.00
C LYS A 43 10.37 34.50 5.51
N LEU A 44 10.81 35.63 4.94
CA LEU A 44 11.27 35.68 3.55
C LEU A 44 12.53 34.83 3.34
N ASN A 45 13.48 34.89 4.27
CA ASN A 45 14.70 34.09 4.21
C ASN A 45 14.41 32.59 4.36
N THR A 46 13.54 32.19 5.29
CA THR A 46 13.12 30.78 5.41
C THR A 46 12.44 30.31 4.14
N MET A 47 11.55 31.11 3.53
CA MET A 47 10.91 30.71 2.27
C MET A 47 11.91 30.55 1.12
N ARG A 48 12.96 31.37 1.06
CA ARG A 48 14.03 31.22 0.06
C ARG A 48 14.84 29.94 0.30
N GLN A 49 15.23 29.69 1.55
CA GLN A 49 15.95 28.47 1.93
C GLN A 49 15.12 27.21 1.66
N ASP A 50 13.83 27.22 2.02
CA ASP A 50 12.90 26.11 1.77
C ASP A 50 12.77 25.82 0.27
N LYS A 51 12.73 26.85 -0.58
CA LYS A 51 12.69 26.67 -2.04
C LYS A 51 13.96 26.02 -2.56
N VAL A 52 15.14 26.49 -2.12
CA VAL A 52 16.43 25.90 -2.52
C VAL A 52 16.57 24.46 -2.04
N ALA A 53 16.15 24.17 -0.79
CA ALA A 53 16.14 22.82 -0.24
C ALA A 53 15.24 21.89 -1.06
N LYS A 54 14.00 22.31 -1.34
CA LYS A 54 13.07 21.54 -2.18
C LYS A 54 13.59 21.31 -3.59
N GLU A 55 14.21 22.31 -4.21
CA GLU A 55 14.80 22.15 -5.55
C GLU A 55 15.97 21.13 -5.53
N LYS A 56 16.80 21.16 -4.48
CA LYS A 56 17.87 20.18 -4.30
C LYS A 56 17.32 18.77 -4.09
N GLU A 57 16.33 18.61 -3.22
CA GLU A 57 15.64 17.33 -2.99
C GLU A 57 15.00 16.78 -4.27
N GLN A 58 14.37 17.64 -5.08
CA GLN A 58 13.80 17.25 -6.37
C GLN A 58 14.87 16.80 -7.37
N LYS A 59 16.02 17.49 -7.43
CA LYS A 59 17.15 17.08 -8.29
C LYS A 59 17.73 15.74 -7.85
N GLU A 60 17.89 15.53 -6.55
CA GLU A 60 18.37 14.26 -5.99
C GLU A 60 17.37 13.13 -6.27
N ALA A 61 16.06 13.37 -6.07
CA ALA A 61 15.01 12.41 -6.40
C ALA A 61 15.00 12.07 -7.91
N ALA A 62 15.09 13.07 -8.79
CA ALA A 62 15.16 12.83 -10.24
C ALA A 62 16.39 11.98 -10.63
N ARG A 63 17.55 12.26 -10.03
CA ARG A 63 18.77 11.45 -10.26
C ARG A 63 18.60 10.01 -9.77
N VAL A 64 17.93 9.80 -8.64
CA VAL A 64 17.65 8.45 -8.13
C VAL A 64 16.68 7.71 -9.05
N LEU A 65 15.63 8.38 -9.53
CA LEU A 65 14.69 7.79 -10.50
C LEU A 65 15.40 7.39 -11.79
N GLU A 66 16.26 8.24 -12.35
CA GLU A 66 17.06 7.92 -13.54
C GLU A 66 17.93 6.67 -13.32
N GLN A 67 18.56 6.53 -12.15
CA GLN A 67 19.34 5.34 -11.80
C GLN A 67 18.48 4.08 -11.68
N ILE A 68 17.28 4.19 -11.11
CA ILE A 68 16.32 3.08 -11.01
C ILE A 68 15.88 2.67 -12.42
N GLU A 69 15.52 3.62 -13.27
CA GLU A 69 15.13 3.36 -14.65
C GLU A 69 16.26 2.70 -15.45
N ALA A 70 17.50 3.19 -15.32
CA ALA A 70 18.65 2.59 -15.99
C ALA A 70 18.90 1.15 -15.53
N LYS A 71 18.78 0.87 -14.22
CA LYS A 71 18.91 -0.49 -13.68
C LYS A 71 17.75 -1.39 -14.14
N ALA A 72 16.53 -0.89 -14.12
CA ALA A 72 15.34 -1.60 -14.59
C ALA A 72 15.45 -1.96 -16.07
N LYS A 73 15.86 -1.02 -16.94
CA LYS A 73 16.09 -1.26 -18.37
C LYS A 73 17.16 -2.32 -18.61
N ARG A 74 18.27 -2.28 -17.87
CA ARG A 74 19.33 -3.30 -17.97
C ARG A 74 18.87 -4.68 -17.51
N SER A 75 18.07 -4.76 -16.45
CA SER A 75 17.48 -6.03 -16.00
C SER A 75 16.54 -6.57 -17.06
N TYR A 76 15.64 -5.74 -17.56
CA TYR A 76 14.67 -6.12 -18.57
C TYR A 76 15.33 -6.63 -19.86
N GLN A 77 16.38 -5.96 -20.33
CA GLN A 77 17.18 -6.44 -21.46
C GLN A 77 17.73 -7.84 -21.20
N LYS A 78 18.40 -8.04 -20.06
CA LYS A 78 18.91 -9.37 -19.68
C LYS A 78 17.81 -10.42 -19.63
N ASP A 79 16.64 -10.09 -19.08
CA ASP A 79 15.51 -11.01 -19.01
C ASP A 79 15.04 -11.38 -20.42
N LEU A 80 14.96 -10.41 -21.35
CA LEU A 80 14.65 -10.67 -22.77
C LEU A 80 15.69 -11.57 -23.43
N GLU A 81 16.98 -11.35 -23.19
CA GLU A 81 18.04 -12.22 -23.68
C GLU A 81 17.90 -13.65 -23.12
N VAL A 82 17.63 -13.80 -21.82
CA VAL A 82 17.39 -15.11 -21.19
C VAL A 82 16.15 -15.80 -21.76
N PHE A 83 15.05 -15.06 -21.99
CA PHE A 83 13.87 -15.59 -22.66
C PHE A 83 14.15 -16.02 -24.10
N ARG A 84 14.99 -15.29 -24.84
CA ARG A 84 15.42 -15.67 -26.18
C ARG A 84 16.31 -16.90 -26.16
N GLU A 85 17.31 -16.95 -25.28
CA GLU A 85 18.23 -18.08 -25.14
C GLU A 85 17.50 -19.36 -24.71
N SER A 86 16.56 -19.26 -23.77
CA SER A 86 15.73 -20.40 -23.35
C SER A 86 14.81 -20.88 -24.48
N ARG A 87 14.22 -19.97 -25.26
CA ARG A 87 13.44 -20.34 -26.46
C ARG A 87 14.32 -21.02 -27.49
N ASP A 88 15.48 -20.46 -27.80
CA ASP A 88 16.38 -20.98 -28.82
C ASP A 88 16.95 -22.35 -28.38
N SER A 89 17.28 -22.52 -27.09
CA SER A 89 17.65 -23.81 -26.49
C SER A 89 16.52 -24.84 -26.57
N ASN A 90 15.27 -24.43 -26.29
CA ASN A 90 14.11 -25.30 -26.43
C ASN A 90 13.89 -25.71 -27.90
N THR A 91 14.06 -24.80 -28.86
CA THR A 91 13.99 -25.15 -30.29
C THR A 91 15.14 -26.05 -30.74
N GLN A 92 16.35 -25.87 -30.21
CA GLN A 92 17.49 -26.72 -30.53
C GLN A 92 17.32 -28.15 -29.98
N ALA A 93 16.71 -28.28 -28.79
CA ALA A 93 16.33 -29.57 -28.25
C ALA A 93 15.33 -30.30 -29.16
N LEU A 94 14.31 -29.60 -29.66
CA LEU A 94 13.32 -30.16 -30.59
C LEU A 94 13.93 -30.57 -31.96
N VAL A 95 14.94 -29.84 -32.45
CA VAL A 95 15.61 -30.14 -33.74
C VAL A 95 16.62 -31.28 -33.63
N SER A 96 17.13 -31.58 -32.43
CA SER A 96 18.09 -32.68 -32.20
C SER A 96 17.42 -34.07 -32.09
N GLU A 97 16.09 -34.12 -32.06
CA GLU A 97 15.30 -35.35 -31.97
C GLU A 97 14.76 -35.84 -33.32
N ASP A 98 14.95 -35.09 -34.42
CA ASP A 98 14.51 -35.47 -35.77
C ASP A 98 15.69 -35.67 -36.73
N SER A 99 16.39 -36.78 -36.55
CA SER A 99 17.16 -37.43 -37.62
C SER A 99 16.68 -38.88 -37.76
N GLY A 100 15.40 -39.05 -38.10
CA GLY A 100 14.76 -40.35 -38.24
C GLY A 100 13.37 -40.31 -38.87
N GLU A 101 13.34 -40.14 -40.19
CA GLU A 101 12.30 -40.61 -41.14
C GLU A 101 10.87 -40.02 -41.09
N VAL A 102 10.44 -39.65 -42.30
CA VAL A 102 9.15 -39.08 -42.71
C VAL A 102 7.97 -39.98 -42.35
N ILE A 103 7.07 -39.51 -41.48
CA ILE A 103 5.61 -39.71 -41.66
C ILE A 103 4.92 -38.37 -41.43
N ALA A 104 4.31 -37.88 -42.50
CA ALA A 104 3.38 -36.78 -42.49
C ALA A 104 2.10 -37.18 -41.74
N GLU A 105 2.01 -36.83 -40.45
CA GLU A 105 0.75 -36.45 -39.82
C GLU A 105 1.03 -35.31 -38.83
N GLY A 106 0.43 -34.15 -39.12
CA GLY A 106 0.50 -32.97 -38.25
C GLY A 106 -0.24 -33.24 -36.95
N PHE A 107 0.47 -33.73 -35.93
CA PHE A 107 0.01 -33.71 -34.56
C PHE A 107 0.51 -32.44 -33.87
N THR A 108 -0.11 -31.31 -34.21
CA THR A 108 -0.09 -30.12 -33.38
C THR A 108 -0.77 -30.46 -32.06
N PHE A 109 0.02 -30.76 -31.01
CA PHE A 109 -0.45 -30.75 -29.62
C PHE A 109 -0.66 -29.31 -29.14
N SER A 110 -1.44 -28.54 -29.88
CA SER A 110 -2.14 -27.37 -29.36
C SER A 110 -3.43 -27.88 -28.77
N GLY A 111 -3.45 -28.08 -27.46
CA GLY A 111 -4.71 -28.21 -26.72
C GLY A 111 -5.62 -27.07 -27.15
N GLU A 112 -6.70 -27.44 -27.83
CA GLU A 112 -7.65 -26.61 -28.56
C GLU A 112 -8.44 -25.73 -27.58
N TRP A 113 -7.75 -24.68 -27.11
CA TRP A 113 -8.35 -23.56 -26.41
C TRP A 113 -8.71 -22.52 -27.47
N GLU A 114 -10.00 -22.46 -27.80
CA GLU A 114 -10.54 -21.45 -28.70
C GLU A 114 -10.74 -20.15 -27.93
N HIS A 115 -10.02 -19.11 -28.31
CA HIS A 115 -10.19 -17.78 -27.72
C HIS A 115 -11.42 -17.10 -28.32
N ASP A 116 -12.48 -16.96 -27.52
CA ASP A 116 -13.65 -16.23 -27.94
C ASP A 116 -13.41 -14.72 -27.75
N SER A 117 -13.18 -14.04 -28.87
CA SER A 117 -12.92 -12.59 -28.88
C SER A 117 -14.12 -11.75 -28.46
N SER A 118 -15.33 -12.33 -28.43
CA SER A 118 -16.55 -11.63 -28.01
C SER A 118 -16.73 -11.61 -26.49
N SER A 119 -16.27 -12.66 -25.80
CA SER A 119 -16.42 -12.82 -24.35
C SER A 119 -15.09 -12.65 -23.59
N GLY A 120 -13.94 -12.70 -24.28
CA GLY A 120 -12.61 -12.58 -23.67
C GLY A 120 -12.17 -13.81 -22.89
N TYR A 121 -12.93 -14.90 -22.99
CA TYR A 121 -12.66 -16.19 -22.34
C TYR A 121 -12.08 -17.18 -23.34
N TYR A 122 -11.25 -18.09 -22.86
CA TYR A 122 -10.76 -19.23 -23.62
C TYR A 122 -11.68 -20.42 -23.38
N TYR A 123 -12.28 -20.97 -24.42
CA TYR A 123 -13.12 -22.17 -24.33
C TYR A 123 -12.32 -23.40 -24.77
N SER A 124 -12.34 -24.45 -23.95
CA SER A 124 -11.77 -25.74 -24.31
C SER A 124 -12.89 -26.75 -24.57
N GLN A 125 -12.97 -27.23 -25.81
CA GLN A 125 -13.95 -28.22 -26.24
C GLN A 125 -13.78 -29.56 -25.50
N LYS A 126 -12.54 -29.93 -25.15
CA LYS A 126 -12.21 -31.22 -24.52
C LYS A 126 -12.70 -31.30 -23.08
N THR A 127 -12.70 -30.17 -22.39
CA THR A 127 -13.07 -30.06 -20.99
C THR A 127 -14.40 -29.34 -20.81
N ASN A 128 -15.03 -28.89 -21.89
CA ASN A 128 -16.23 -28.05 -21.88
C ASN A 128 -16.17 -26.96 -20.79
N CYS A 129 -15.01 -26.29 -20.70
CA CYS A 129 -14.72 -25.31 -19.67
C CYS A 129 -14.24 -24.00 -20.28
N TYR A 130 -14.58 -22.90 -19.61
CA TYR A 130 -14.17 -21.56 -19.95
C TYR A 130 -13.05 -21.13 -19.00
N TYR A 131 -12.00 -20.53 -19.53
CA TYR A 131 -10.88 -20.01 -18.78
C TYR A 131 -10.82 -18.49 -18.92
N ASP A 132 -10.68 -17.81 -17.78
CA ASP A 132 -10.54 -16.37 -17.72
C ASP A 132 -9.09 -15.97 -17.42
N PRO A 133 -8.37 -15.31 -18.36
CA PRO A 133 -6.99 -14.87 -18.16
C PRO A 133 -6.82 -13.81 -17.09
N ASN A 134 -7.86 -13.03 -16.79
CA ASN A 134 -7.76 -11.94 -15.81
C ASN A 134 -7.83 -12.47 -14.37
N SER A 135 -8.61 -13.54 -14.17
CA SER A 135 -8.94 -14.07 -12.85
C SER A 135 -8.23 -15.39 -12.56
N GLY A 136 -7.78 -16.10 -13.60
CA GLY A 136 -7.10 -17.39 -13.49
C GLY A 136 -8.03 -18.53 -13.08
N PHE A 137 -9.34 -18.29 -13.06
CA PHE A 137 -10.35 -19.28 -12.71
C PHE A 137 -10.95 -19.94 -13.96
N TYR A 138 -11.54 -21.10 -13.73
CA TYR A 138 -12.18 -21.93 -14.75
C TYR A 138 -13.67 -22.04 -14.43
N TYR A 139 -14.52 -21.96 -15.45
CA TYR A 139 -15.96 -22.13 -15.34
C TYR A 139 -16.39 -23.38 -16.10
N THR A 140 -17.21 -24.22 -15.47
CA THR A 140 -17.84 -25.38 -16.09
C THR A 140 -19.34 -25.32 -15.87
N ASP A 141 -20.11 -25.67 -16.91
CA ASP A 141 -21.58 -25.69 -16.85
C ASP A 141 -22.12 -26.67 -15.79
N ALA A 142 -21.35 -27.72 -15.48
CA ALA A 142 -21.71 -28.70 -14.46
C ALA A 142 -21.70 -28.12 -13.03
N LEU A 143 -20.80 -27.15 -12.73
CA LEU A 143 -20.69 -26.54 -11.41
C LEU A 143 -21.41 -25.19 -11.33
N GLY A 144 -21.59 -24.50 -12.46
CA GLY A 144 -22.24 -23.19 -12.54
C GLY A 144 -21.51 -22.11 -11.73
N LYS A 145 -20.22 -22.31 -11.44
CA LYS A 145 -19.37 -21.45 -10.60
C LYS A 145 -17.95 -21.40 -11.14
N TRP A 146 -17.28 -20.29 -10.90
CA TRP A 146 -15.84 -20.13 -11.16
C TRP A 146 -15.04 -20.87 -10.08
N VAL A 147 -14.24 -21.84 -10.51
CA VAL A 147 -13.50 -22.78 -9.67
C VAL A 147 -12.05 -22.91 -10.15
N THR A 148 -11.21 -23.55 -9.34
CA THR A 148 -9.81 -23.79 -9.68
C THR A 148 -9.68 -24.85 -10.77
N GLN A 149 -8.51 -24.91 -11.42
CA GLN A 149 -8.26 -25.84 -12.54
C GLN A 149 -8.58 -27.30 -12.20
N GLU A 150 -8.22 -27.75 -10.99
CA GLU A 150 -8.43 -29.13 -10.54
C GLU A 150 -9.92 -29.48 -10.41
N GLU A 151 -10.71 -28.57 -9.84
CA GLU A 151 -12.14 -28.75 -9.63
C GLU A 151 -12.93 -28.67 -10.95
N ALA A 152 -12.49 -27.79 -11.87
CA ALA A 152 -13.03 -27.75 -13.22
C ALA A 152 -12.76 -29.05 -14.00
N LEU A 153 -11.53 -29.57 -13.95
CA LEU A 153 -11.17 -30.83 -14.63
C LEU A 153 -11.90 -32.04 -14.04
N ALA A 154 -12.08 -32.08 -12.72
CA ALA A 154 -12.87 -33.13 -12.06
C ALA A 154 -14.33 -33.11 -12.52
N ALA A 155 -14.96 -31.92 -12.61
CA ALA A 155 -16.33 -31.79 -13.10
C ALA A 155 -16.47 -32.18 -14.58
N SER A 156 -15.47 -31.86 -15.41
CA SER A 156 -15.45 -32.25 -16.82
C SER A 156 -15.34 -33.76 -17.03
N GLN A 157 -14.54 -34.45 -16.21
CA GLN A 157 -14.41 -35.91 -16.25
C GLN A 157 -15.73 -36.60 -15.83
N VAL A 158 -16.37 -36.11 -14.76
CA VAL A 158 -17.67 -36.62 -14.29
C VAL A 158 -18.78 -36.39 -15.33
N SER A 159 -18.74 -35.25 -16.05
CA SER A 159 -19.67 -34.98 -17.16
C SER A 159 -19.48 -35.95 -18.32
N LEU A 160 -18.23 -36.32 -18.64
CA LEU A 160 -17.91 -37.27 -19.73
C LEU A 160 -18.36 -38.70 -19.42
N GLU A 161 -18.24 -39.15 -18.16
CA GLU A 161 -18.74 -40.46 -17.71
C GLU A 161 -20.28 -40.53 -17.69
N SER A 162 -20.97 -39.39 -17.50
CA SER A 162 -22.44 -39.35 -17.51
C SER A 162 -23.06 -39.58 -18.90
N ILE A 163 -22.32 -39.33 -19.98
CA ILE A 163 -22.82 -39.46 -21.37
C ILE A 163 -22.96 -40.93 -21.81
N GLN A 164 -22.33 -41.89 -21.10
CA GLN A 164 -22.48 -43.32 -21.38
C GLN A 164 -23.71 -43.99 -20.75
N ARG A 165 -24.54 -43.28 -19.98
CA ARG A 165 -25.82 -43.83 -19.49
C ARG A 165 -27.02 -43.03 -19.98
N LYS A 166 -27.76 -43.63 -20.92
CA LYS A 166 -29.07 -43.15 -21.40
C LYS A 166 -29.99 -42.80 -20.22
N PRO A 167 -30.62 -41.61 -20.18
CA PRO A 167 -31.70 -41.32 -19.26
C PRO A 167 -33.05 -41.62 -19.91
N THR A 168 -33.83 -42.54 -19.33
CA THR A 168 -35.24 -42.73 -19.65
C THR A 168 -36.11 -41.76 -18.86
N LEU A 169 -36.97 -41.07 -19.62
CA LEU A 169 -37.99 -40.10 -19.27
C LEU A 169 -38.95 -40.55 -18.14
N GLY A 170 -39.23 -39.67 -17.18
CA GLY A 170 -40.34 -39.82 -16.23
C GLY A 170 -40.60 -38.53 -15.44
N LYS A 171 -41.77 -37.92 -15.66
CA LYS A 171 -42.29 -36.69 -15.01
C LYS A 171 -43.14 -37.05 -13.75
N PRO A 172 -43.59 -36.09 -12.92
CA PRO A 172 -43.52 -36.11 -11.46
C PRO A 172 -44.83 -36.57 -10.78
N PRO A 173 -44.85 -36.66 -9.44
CA PRO A 173 -45.89 -35.88 -8.73
C PRO A 173 -45.47 -35.31 -7.35
N SER A 174 -46.17 -34.24 -6.97
CA SER A 174 -46.22 -33.65 -5.62
C SER A 174 -46.98 -34.52 -4.61
N THR A 175 -46.63 -34.46 -3.31
CA THR A 175 -47.48 -33.92 -2.21
C THR A 175 -46.83 -34.02 -0.81
N LYS A 176 -46.80 -32.87 -0.12
CA LYS A 176 -46.93 -32.50 1.32
C LYS A 176 -46.82 -33.56 2.44
N SER A 177 -46.10 -33.20 3.53
CA SER A 177 -46.47 -33.22 4.99
C SER A 177 -45.21 -32.91 5.84
N ALA A 178 -45.05 -31.73 6.47
CA ALA A 178 -45.42 -31.36 7.86
C ALA A 178 -44.52 -31.92 8.98
N GLY A 179 -43.86 -31.03 9.75
CA GLY A 179 -43.13 -31.39 10.99
C GLY A 179 -42.17 -30.33 11.58
N THR A 180 -42.73 -29.30 12.22
CA THR A 180 -42.29 -28.55 13.43
C THR A 180 -40.82 -28.58 13.91
N SER A 181 -40.19 -27.40 14.08
CA SER A 181 -39.63 -26.92 15.37
C SER A 181 -38.94 -25.54 15.33
N LEU A 182 -39.41 -24.66 16.21
CA LEU A 182 -38.69 -23.68 17.06
C LEU A 182 -37.85 -22.53 16.46
N SER A 183 -38.53 -21.38 16.47
CA SER A 183 -38.08 -20.00 16.79
C SER A 183 -36.68 -19.74 17.35
N GLY A 184 -36.01 -18.75 16.76
CA GLY A 184 -35.01 -17.90 17.41
C GLY A 184 -34.47 -16.80 16.47
N PRO A 185 -34.79 -15.50 16.67
CA PRO A 185 -34.24 -14.40 15.86
C PRO A 185 -32.80 -14.04 16.29
N PRO A 186 -31.84 -13.86 15.38
CA PRO A 186 -30.57 -13.22 15.72
C PRO A 186 -30.80 -11.71 15.97
N PRO A 187 -30.15 -11.12 16.99
CA PRO A 187 -30.43 -9.77 17.43
C PRO A 187 -29.94 -8.72 16.42
N GLY A 188 -30.68 -7.62 16.40
CA GLY A 188 -30.60 -6.59 15.38
C GLY A 188 -29.37 -5.68 15.39
N ARG A 189 -29.29 -4.97 14.28
CA ARG A 189 -28.44 -3.85 13.88
C ARG A 189 -28.49 -2.69 14.89
N VAL A 190 -27.32 -2.16 15.29
CA VAL A 190 -27.22 -0.77 15.77
C VAL A 190 -25.92 -0.10 15.30
N VAL A 191 -26.16 0.84 14.40
CA VAL A 191 -25.44 2.05 13.96
C VAL A 191 -24.07 2.38 14.57
N SER A 192 -23.19 2.75 13.65
CA SER A 192 -21.87 3.37 13.75
C SER A 192 -21.84 4.65 14.61
N ALA A 193 -20.83 4.80 15.46
CA ALA A 193 -20.40 6.09 15.98
C ALA A 193 -18.87 6.15 16.10
N PRO A 194 -18.19 7.18 15.55
CA PRO A 194 -16.73 7.32 15.63
C PRO A 194 -16.29 7.83 17.01
N LEU A 195 -15.18 7.30 17.51
CA LEU A 195 -14.54 7.77 18.73
C LEU A 195 -13.98 9.18 18.53
N ASN A 196 -14.48 10.12 19.33
CA ASN A 196 -14.09 11.52 19.37
C ASN A 196 -12.70 11.67 20.03
N PRO A 197 -11.71 12.35 19.42
CA PRO A 197 -10.30 12.34 19.87
C PRO A 197 -9.93 13.38 20.94
N MET A 198 -10.90 13.99 21.64
CA MET A 198 -10.62 15.02 22.64
C MET A 198 -11.21 14.69 24.00
N ARG A 199 -10.44 13.98 24.83
CA ARG A 199 -10.64 13.92 26.29
C ARG A 199 -9.35 14.37 26.99
N SER A 200 -9.41 15.52 27.65
CA SER A 200 -8.31 16.06 28.44
C SER A 200 -8.09 15.23 29.71
N ILE A 201 -6.93 14.59 29.85
CA ILE A 201 -6.52 13.96 31.10
C ILE A 201 -5.92 15.04 31.99
N LYS A 202 -6.52 15.21 33.17
CA LYS A 202 -6.07 16.10 34.24
C LYS A 202 -4.89 15.46 34.96
N GLY A 203 -3.67 15.77 34.49
CA GLY A 203 -2.42 15.45 35.17
C GLY A 203 -1.85 16.67 35.91
N ALA A 204 -1.48 16.48 37.17
CA ALA A 204 -0.91 17.50 38.04
C ALA A 204 0.40 18.09 37.49
N ARG A 205 0.55 19.42 37.57
CA ARG A 205 1.81 20.11 37.23
C ARG A 205 2.74 20.07 38.43
N SER A 206 3.89 19.41 38.31
CA SER A 206 4.99 19.57 39.26
C SER A 206 5.63 20.95 39.07
N GLN A 207 5.65 21.74 40.13
CA GLN A 207 6.37 23.01 40.19
C GLN A 207 7.85 22.71 40.50
N LEU A 208 8.75 23.00 39.56
CA LEU A 208 10.17 23.19 39.86
C LEU A 208 10.52 24.65 39.62
N THR A 209 10.69 25.38 40.71
CA THR A 209 11.26 26.72 40.73
C THR A 209 12.77 26.59 40.56
N VAL A 210 13.30 27.05 39.42
CA VAL A 210 14.75 27.23 39.24
C VAL A 210 15.02 28.70 38.97
N ASN A 211 15.66 29.32 39.95
CA ASN A 211 16.08 30.71 39.97
C ASN A 211 16.96 31.07 38.77
N LYS A 212 16.65 32.23 38.16
CA LYS A 212 17.52 32.90 37.18
C LYS A 212 18.88 33.23 37.82
N ARG A 213 19.95 32.59 37.35
CA ARG A 213 21.30 33.17 37.37
C ARG A 213 21.85 33.19 35.94
N LYS A 214 22.43 34.33 35.60
CA LYS A 214 23.09 34.68 34.33
C LYS A 214 24.27 33.74 34.08
N ARG A 215 24.28 33.01 32.96
CA ARG A 215 25.44 32.20 32.52
C ARG A 215 26.10 32.92 31.35
N SER A 216 27.39 33.18 31.53
CA SER A 216 28.34 33.67 30.53
C SER A 216 28.50 32.67 29.38
N ASP A 217 28.87 33.20 28.21
CA ASP A 217 29.21 32.49 26.97
C ASP A 217 29.86 31.11 27.17
N GLU A 218 29.27 30.06 26.59
CA GLU A 218 29.92 28.76 26.46
C GLU A 218 29.71 28.18 25.04
N LYS A 219 30.85 28.01 24.38
CA LYS A 219 31.22 27.25 23.16
C LYS A 219 30.39 25.96 22.93
N PRO A 220 30.19 25.49 21.68
CA PRO A 220 29.42 24.27 21.40
C PRO A 220 29.92 23.09 22.24
N LYS A 221 29.00 22.45 22.97
CA LYS A 221 29.26 21.35 23.89
C LYS A 221 29.80 20.15 23.09
N ALA A 222 31.10 19.88 23.17
CA ALA A 222 31.62 18.57 22.83
C ALA A 222 30.91 17.56 23.74
N MET A 223 30.34 16.49 23.17
CA MET A 223 29.67 15.43 23.93
C MET A 223 30.58 15.02 25.06
N SER A 224 30.11 15.14 26.29
CA SER A 224 30.93 14.76 27.45
C SER A 224 31.20 13.26 27.37
N GLU A 225 32.37 12.83 27.83
CA GLU A 225 32.76 11.41 27.81
C GLU A 225 31.70 10.51 28.50
N ALA A 226 31.02 11.06 29.51
CA ALA A 226 29.89 10.43 30.18
C ALA A 226 28.67 10.22 29.26
N GLU A 227 28.38 11.16 28.35
CA GLU A 227 27.28 11.06 27.39
C GLU A 227 27.59 10.06 26.27
N ALA A 228 28.85 10.02 25.81
CA ALA A 228 29.31 9.01 24.86
C ALA A 228 29.24 7.59 25.46
N ALA A 229 29.63 7.43 26.72
CA ALA A 229 29.49 6.17 27.45
C ALA A 229 28.00 5.77 27.61
N ALA A 230 27.11 6.73 27.87
CA ALA A 230 25.67 6.49 27.96
C ALA A 230 25.06 6.04 26.63
N LEU A 231 25.49 6.61 25.49
CA LEU A 231 25.05 6.17 24.16
C LEU A 231 25.55 4.77 23.83
N LYS A 232 26.83 4.48 24.10
CA LYS A 232 27.40 3.13 23.92
C LYS A 232 26.69 2.09 24.78
N ALA A 233 26.30 2.43 26.01
CA ALA A 233 25.50 1.56 26.87
C ALA A 233 24.11 1.28 26.28
N ARG A 234 23.45 2.29 25.68
CA ARG A 234 22.16 2.11 25.01
C ARG A 234 22.26 1.26 23.74
N GLU A 235 23.32 1.43 22.97
CA GLU A 235 23.56 0.65 21.75
C GLU A 235 23.89 -0.81 22.06
N THR A 236 24.74 -1.06 23.07
CA THR A 236 25.02 -2.43 23.54
C THR A 236 23.77 -3.11 24.10
N ALA A 237 22.89 -2.39 24.79
CA ALA A 237 21.60 -2.91 25.24
C ALA A 237 20.68 -3.27 24.06
N ARG A 238 20.59 -2.41 23.03
CA ARG A 238 19.83 -2.71 21.81
C ARG A 238 20.36 -3.93 21.08
N LYS A 239 21.68 -4.07 20.95
CA LYS A 239 22.31 -5.23 20.30
C LYS A 239 21.99 -6.55 21.02
N ARG A 240 21.95 -6.55 22.36
CA ARG A 240 21.52 -7.74 23.14
C ARG A 240 20.05 -8.10 22.93
N VAL A 241 19.19 -7.11 22.71
CA VAL A 241 17.78 -7.35 22.38
C VAL A 241 17.69 -7.94 20.99
N GLU A 242 18.38 -7.34 20.02
CA GLU A 242 18.44 -7.81 18.64
C GLU A 242 19.00 -9.24 18.54
N GLU A 243 20.04 -9.59 19.29
CA GLU A 243 20.58 -10.96 19.35
C GLU A 243 19.59 -11.98 19.93
N ARG A 244 18.72 -11.58 20.86
CA ARG A 244 17.64 -12.43 21.37
C ARG A 244 16.49 -12.56 20.37
N GLU A 245 16.21 -11.51 19.60
CA GLU A 245 15.14 -11.46 18.61
C GLU A 245 15.53 -12.12 17.28
N LYS A 246 16.81 -12.11 16.90
CA LYS A 246 17.35 -12.74 15.68
C LYS A 246 16.88 -14.19 15.45
N PRO A 247 16.96 -15.11 16.42
CA PRO A 247 16.46 -16.48 16.25
C PRO A 247 14.93 -16.59 16.28
N LEU A 248 14.23 -15.63 16.89
CA LEU A 248 12.75 -15.58 16.93
C LEU A 248 12.16 -15.10 15.59
N LEU A 249 12.90 -14.31 14.82
CA LEU A 249 12.45 -13.75 13.55
C LEU A 249 12.49 -14.74 12.37
N GLY A 250 12.85 -16.01 12.59
CA GLY A 250 12.68 -17.09 11.61
C GLY A 250 13.45 -16.95 10.28
N LEU A 251 14.33 -15.95 10.17
CA LEU A 251 15.03 -15.58 8.93
C LEU A 251 16.41 -16.25 8.77
N TYR A 252 16.85 -17.05 9.74
CA TYR A 252 18.08 -17.86 9.66
C TYR A 252 17.79 -19.26 10.18
N LYS A 253 17.71 -20.23 9.26
CA LYS A 253 17.84 -21.65 9.58
C LYS A 253 19.34 -21.98 9.52
N HIS A 254 19.86 -22.59 10.59
CA HIS A 254 21.19 -23.20 10.60
C HIS A 254 21.24 -24.38 9.62
#